data_AF-A0A3D0UPJ4-F1
#
_entry.id   AF-A0A3D0UPJ4-F1
#
_cell.length_a   1.000
_cell.length_b   1.000
_cell.length_c   1.000
_cell.angle_alpha   90.00
_cell.angle_beta   90.00
_cell.angle_gamma   90.00
#
_symmetry.space_group_name_H-M   'P 1'
#
loop_
_entity.id
_entity.type
_entity.pdbx_description
1 polymer ?
#
loop_
_entity_poly.entity_id
_entity_poly.type
_entity_poly.pdbx_seq_one_letter_code
_entity_poly.pdbx_strand_id
1 'polypeptide(L)'
;QIHDGERFAVPDFIQFPEDELLEGRRILVVDDVWTRGRNTVTVASRVDAAGGKPDTCVLHYKPASSLYPGHTPTYYAAVTDAYVVYPWELDRGPEAIGMWN
;
A
#
# COMPACT_ATOMS: atom_id res chain seq x y z
N GLN A 1 22.87 -4.16 -3.52
CA GLN A 1 22.30 -4.76 -4.75
C GLN A 1 21.10 -5.61 -4.34
N ILE A 2 19.88 -5.11 -4.56
CA ILE A 2 18.64 -5.85 -4.28
C ILE A 2 18.53 -6.95 -5.33
N HIS A 3 18.48 -8.21 -4.90
CA HIS A 3 18.38 -9.37 -5.78
C HIS A 3 17.00 -9.39 -6.45
N ASP A 4 16.93 -9.65 -7.77
CA ASP A 4 15.70 -9.60 -8.56
C ASP A 4 14.57 -10.51 -8.03
N GLY A 5 14.87 -11.51 -7.20
CA GLY A 5 13.88 -12.39 -6.57
C GLY A 5 12.95 -11.70 -5.56
N GLU A 6 13.43 -10.69 -4.83
CA GLU A 6 12.60 -9.96 -3.83
C GLU A 6 11.52 -9.10 -4.49
N ARG A 7 11.70 -8.74 -5.77
CA ARG A 7 10.73 -7.93 -6.52
C ARG A 7 9.43 -8.70 -6.82
N PHE A 8 9.44 -10.03 -6.67
CA PHE A 8 8.33 -10.91 -7.01
C PHE A 8 7.74 -11.67 -5.81
N ALA A 9 8.30 -11.55 -4.60
CA ALA A 9 7.76 -12.20 -3.41
C ALA A 9 6.40 -11.61 -3.01
N VAL A 10 5.40 -12.46 -2.77
CA VAL A 10 4.10 -12.03 -2.21
C VAL A 10 4.37 -11.47 -0.81
N PRO A 11 3.81 -10.31 -0.44
CA PRO A 11 3.98 -9.77 0.92
C PRO A 11 3.48 -10.78 1.97
N ASP A 12 4.28 -11.00 3.01
CA ASP A 12 3.83 -11.71 4.19
C ASP A 12 2.98 -10.80 5.08
N PHE A 13 1.86 -11.31 5.57
CA PHE A 13 1.03 -10.62 6.55
C PHE A 13 1.53 -10.95 7.95
N ILE A 14 1.96 -9.94 8.71
CA ILE A 14 2.32 -10.11 10.13
C ILE A 14 1.07 -10.49 10.93
N GLN A 15 -0.04 -9.80 10.65
CA GLN A 15 -1.36 -10.06 11.19
C GLN A 15 -2.40 -9.76 10.11
N PHE A 16 -3.48 -10.55 10.10
CA PHE A 16 -4.62 -10.32 9.24
C PHE A 16 -5.90 -10.81 9.95
N PRO A 17 -7.05 -10.14 9.81
CA PRO A 17 -8.30 -10.63 10.39
C PRO A 17 -8.69 -12.00 9.82
N GLU A 18 -9.35 -12.82 10.64
CA GLU A 18 -10.00 -14.05 10.17
C GLU A 18 -11.11 -13.73 9.16
N ASP A 19 -11.39 -14.67 8.26
CA ASP A 19 -12.30 -14.46 7.12
C ASP A 19 -13.73 -14.11 7.56
N GLU A 20 -14.21 -14.68 8.65
CA GLU A 20 -15.55 -14.42 9.20
C GLU A 20 -15.72 -12.97 9.67
N LEU A 21 -14.61 -12.26 9.94
CA LEU A 21 -14.64 -10.84 10.28
C LEU A 21 -14.77 -9.94 9.04
N LEU A 22 -14.53 -10.48 7.85
CA LEU A 22 -14.50 -9.73 6.58
C LEU A 22 -15.71 -10.04 5.69
N GLU A 23 -16.22 -11.27 5.73
CA GLU A 23 -17.28 -11.74 4.82
C GLU A 23 -18.51 -10.81 4.80
N GLY A 24 -18.92 -10.40 3.59
CA GLY A 24 -20.10 -9.57 3.36
C GLY A 24 -19.95 -8.10 3.76
N ARG A 25 -18.83 -7.70 4.38
CA ARG A 25 -18.60 -6.35 4.87
C ARG A 25 -17.90 -5.47 3.85
N ARG A 26 -18.17 -4.16 3.93
CA ARG A 26 -17.36 -3.15 3.24
C ARG A 26 -16.14 -2.84 4.08
N ILE A 27 -14.96 -2.97 3.49
CA ILE A 27 -13.68 -2.82 4.17
C ILE A 27 -12.92 -1.68 3.50
N LEU A 28 -12.44 -0.72 4.30
CA LEU A 28 -11.58 0.35 3.81
C LEU A 28 -10.13 0.00 4.13
N VAL A 29 -9.36 -0.32 3.10
CA VAL A 29 -7.91 -0.52 3.20
C VAL A 29 -7.25 0.86 3.15
N VAL A 30 -6.57 1.24 4.22
CA VAL A 30 -5.93 2.55 4.36
C VAL A 30 -4.42 2.39 4.33
N ASP A 31 -3.75 3.20 3.52
CA ASP A 31 -2.29 3.29 3.44
C ASP A 31 -1.87 4.77 3.34
N ASP A 32 -0.60 5.09 3.54
CA ASP A 32 -0.14 6.48 3.42
C ASP A 32 0.10 6.88 1.95
N VAL A 33 0.84 6.08 1.18
CA VAL A 33 1.21 6.37 -0.21
C VAL A 33 1.03 5.17 -1.14
N TRP A 34 0.29 5.37 -2.23
CA TRP A 34 0.32 4.44 -3.36
C TRP A 34 1.46 4.81 -4.30
N THR A 35 2.61 4.13 -4.15
CA THR A 35 3.72 4.21 -5.10
C THR A 35 3.60 3.10 -6.16
N ARG A 36 4.06 1.89 -5.86
CA ARG A 36 3.95 0.75 -6.78
C ARG A 36 2.56 0.11 -6.76
N GLY A 37 1.84 0.23 -5.64
CA GLY A 37 0.51 -0.33 -5.42
C GLY A 37 0.48 -1.79 -4.95
N ARG A 38 1.64 -2.47 -4.86
CA ARG A 38 1.70 -3.91 -4.54
C ARG A 38 1.02 -4.26 -3.21
N ASN A 39 1.39 -3.57 -2.12
CA ASN A 39 0.85 -3.87 -0.79
C ASN A 39 -0.66 -3.66 -0.74
N THR A 40 -1.13 -2.49 -1.14
CA THR A 40 -2.55 -2.14 -1.14
C THR A 40 -3.38 -3.11 -2.00
N VAL A 41 -2.88 -3.50 -3.18
CA VAL A 41 -3.55 -4.48 -4.04
C VAL A 41 -3.56 -5.86 -3.41
N THR A 42 -2.46 -6.33 -2.84
CA THR A 42 -2.40 -7.64 -2.15
C THR A 42 -3.39 -7.70 -0.98
N VAL A 43 -3.46 -6.64 -0.16
CA VAL A 43 -4.42 -6.55 0.96
C VAL A 43 -5.86 -6.58 0.43
N ALA A 44 -6.17 -5.75 -0.58
CA ALA A 44 -7.51 -5.70 -1.16
C ALA A 44 -7.92 -7.06 -1.75
N SER A 45 -7.03 -7.72 -2.49
CA SER A 45 -7.29 -9.07 -3.02
C SER A 45 -7.50 -10.11 -1.92
N ARG A 46 -6.79 -10.04 -0.78
CA ARG A 46 -7.00 -10.94 0.35
C ARG A 46 -8.36 -10.71 1.03
N VAL A 47 -8.81 -9.46 1.12
CA VAL A 47 -10.15 -9.10 1.61
C VAL A 47 -11.24 -9.61 0.67
N ASP A 48 -11.09 -9.38 -0.64
CA ASP A 48 -12.04 -9.86 -1.66
C ASP A 48 -12.15 -11.38 -1.64
N ALA A 49 -11.01 -12.08 -1.56
CA ALA A 49 -10.96 -13.54 -1.45
C ALA A 49 -11.65 -14.10 -0.19
N ALA A 50 -11.73 -13.32 0.89
CA ALA A 50 -12.49 -13.65 2.11
C ALA A 50 -14.00 -13.33 2.00
N GLY A 51 -14.48 -12.91 0.83
CA GLY A 51 -15.87 -12.47 0.62
C GLY A 51 -16.17 -11.06 1.12
N GLY A 52 -15.14 -10.28 1.49
CA GLY A 52 -15.27 -8.86 1.81
C GLY A 52 -15.39 -7.99 0.55
N LYS A 53 -15.70 -6.71 0.73
CA LYS A 53 -15.82 -5.71 -0.35
C LYS A 53 -14.81 -4.58 -0.11
N PRO A 54 -13.60 -4.66 -0.68
CA PRO A 54 -12.54 -3.70 -0.40
C PRO A 54 -12.71 -2.40 -1.21
N ASP A 55 -12.60 -1.27 -0.51
CA ASP A 55 -12.25 0.02 -1.08
C ASP A 55 -10.83 0.39 -0.60
N THR A 56 -10.08 1.16 -1.39
CA THR A 56 -8.71 1.56 -1.04
C THR A 56 -8.60 3.08 -0.85
N CYS A 57 -7.87 3.53 0.17
CA CYS A 57 -7.71 4.93 0.51
C CYS A 57 -6.24 5.24 0.81
N VAL A 58 -5.68 6.24 0.14
CA VAL A 58 -4.32 6.72 0.40
C VAL A 58 -4.26 8.22 0.58
N LEU A 59 -3.23 8.74 1.25
CA LEU A 59 -3.01 10.18 1.28
C LEU A 59 -2.44 10.65 -0.07
N HIS A 60 -1.38 9.99 -0.55
CA HIS A 60 -0.69 10.40 -1.78
C HIS A 60 -0.69 9.27 -2.82
N TYR A 61 -1.14 9.58 -4.04
CA TYR A 61 -1.10 8.66 -5.19
C TYR A 61 -0.01 9.10 -6.18
N LYS A 62 0.91 8.19 -6.50
CA LYS A 62 2.00 8.40 -7.48
C LYS A 62 1.79 7.56 -8.75
N PRO A 63 0.94 7.99 -9.70
CA PRO A 63 0.55 7.17 -10.85
C PRO A 63 1.73 6.73 -11.72
N ALA A 64 2.74 7.59 -11.90
CA ALA A 64 3.92 7.28 -12.73
C ALA A 64 4.78 6.12 -12.19
N SER A 65 4.65 5.78 -10.91
CA SER A 65 5.39 4.68 -10.27
C SER A 65 4.55 3.41 -10.10
N SER A 66 3.28 3.42 -10.50
CA SER A 66 2.39 2.29 -10.28
C SER A 66 2.70 1.14 -11.23
N LEU A 67 2.71 -0.08 -10.70
CA LEU A 67 2.89 -1.31 -11.47
C LEU A 67 1.56 -1.92 -11.93
N TYR A 68 0.43 -1.30 -11.59
CA TYR A 68 -0.91 -1.79 -11.89
C TYR A 68 -1.62 -0.80 -12.83
N PRO A 69 -1.29 -0.80 -14.14
CA PRO A 69 -1.96 0.07 -15.09
C PRO A 69 -3.48 -0.20 -15.09
N GLY A 70 -4.26 0.87 -15.07
CA GLY A 70 -5.73 0.79 -14.96
C GLY A 70 -6.28 0.57 -13.54
N HIS A 71 -5.41 0.40 -12.54
CA HIS A 71 -5.82 0.38 -11.13
C HIS A 71 -5.36 1.67 -10.44
N THR A 72 -6.27 2.26 -9.67
CA THR A 72 -6.02 3.44 -8.84
C THR A 72 -6.61 3.21 -7.45
N PRO A 73 -6.16 3.95 -6.42
CA PRO A 73 -6.89 4.01 -5.17
C PRO A 73 -8.36 4.42 -5.40
N THR A 74 -9.30 3.88 -4.62
CA THR A 74 -10.70 4.34 -4.64
C THR A 74 -10.79 5.79 -4.17
N TYR A 75 -10.01 6.13 -3.14
CA TYR A 75 -9.92 7.46 -2.56
C TYR A 75 -8.45 7.89 -2.44
N TYR A 76 -8.16 9.15 -2.76
CA TYR A 76 -6.85 9.75 -2.51
C TYR A 76 -6.98 11.23 -2.13
N ALA A 77 -6.10 11.72 -1.26
CA ALA A 77 -6.08 13.15 -0.91
C ALA A 77 -5.38 14.00 -1.98
N ALA A 78 -4.27 13.51 -2.54
CA ALA A 78 -3.53 14.20 -3.59
C ALA A 78 -2.82 13.25 -4.56
N VAL A 79 -2.71 13.67 -5.83
CA VAL A 79 -1.81 13.06 -6.82
C VAL A 79 -0.51 13.85 -6.85
N THR A 80 0.64 13.17 -6.75
CA THR A 80 1.94 13.86 -6.72
C THR A 80 3.08 12.95 -7.17
N ASP A 81 4.14 13.52 -7.73
CA ASP A 81 5.44 12.87 -7.95
C ASP A 81 6.48 13.27 -6.89
N ALA A 82 6.18 14.27 -6.06
CA ALA A 82 7.08 14.82 -5.05
C ALA A 82 7.55 13.77 -4.04
N TYR A 83 8.76 13.93 -3.53
CA TYR A 83 9.20 13.21 -2.35
C TYR A 83 8.45 13.77 -1.12
N VAL A 84 7.70 12.92 -0.42
CA VAL A 84 6.90 13.29 0.74
C VAL A 84 7.55 12.67 1.96
N VAL A 85 7.83 13.49 2.97
CA VAL A 85 8.25 13.03 4.29
C VAL A 85 7.05 13.18 5.22
N TYR A 86 6.63 12.09 5.83
CA TYR A 86 5.52 12.14 6.78
C TYR A 86 6.01 12.48 8.20
N PRO A 87 5.18 13.13 9.03
CA PRO A 87 5.57 13.48 10.40
C PRO A 87 6.05 12.28 11.23
N TRP A 88 5.47 11.09 11.01
CA TRP A 88 5.83 9.84 11.71
C TRP A 88 7.11 9.17 11.20
N GLU A 89 7.69 9.62 10.08
CA GLU A 89 8.97 9.11 9.58
C GLU A 89 10.17 9.81 10.22
N LEU A 90 9.96 11.00 10.80
CA LEU A 90 11.02 11.79 11.44
C LEU A 90 11.63 11.09 12.66
N ASP A 91 10.83 10.32 13.39
CA ASP A 91 11.28 9.56 14.57
C ASP A 91 12.11 8.32 14.22
N ARG A 92 12.19 7.95 12.93
CA ARG A 92 12.91 6.74 12.46
C ARG A 92 14.41 6.97 12.25
N GLY A 93 14.92 8.16 12.56
CA GLY A 93 16.34 8.53 12.43
C GLY A 93 16.76 8.79 10.97
N PRO A 94 17.89 9.50 10.75
CA PRO A 94 18.33 9.92 9.41
C PRO A 94 18.60 8.77 8.42
N GLU A 95 18.80 7.53 8.92
CA GLU A 95 18.96 6.34 8.07
C GLU A 95 17.66 5.91 7.39
N ALA A 96 16.50 6.22 7.97
CA ALA A 96 15.19 5.91 7.39
C ALA A 96 14.74 6.92 6.32
N ILE A 97 15.32 8.13 6.32
CA ILE A 97 14.94 9.24 5.41
C ILE A 97 15.70 9.14 4.07
N GLY A 98 16.44 8.05 3.82
CA GLY A 98 17.21 7.88 2.57
C GLY A 98 18.26 8.98 2.34
N MET A 99 18.61 9.73 3.39
CA MET A 99 19.56 10.84 3.33
C MET A 99 21.00 10.39 3.52
N TRP A 100 21.39 9.21 3.02
CA TRP A 100 22.79 8.86 2.79
C TRP A 100 22.90 7.88 1.60
N ASN A 101 23.18 8.45 0.43
CA ASN A 101 23.80 7.88 -0.79
C ASN A 101 23.14 6.68 -1.49
#